data_AF-A0A7S3QWQ7-F1
#
_entry.id   AF-A0A7S3QWQ7-F1
#
_cell.length_a   1.000
_cell.length_b   1.000
_cell.length_c   1.000
_cell.angle_alpha   90.00
_cell.angle_beta   90.00
_cell.angle_gamma   90.00
#
_symmetry.space_group_name_H-M   'P 1'
#
loop_
_entity.id
_entity.type
_entity.pdbx_description
1 polymer ?
#
loop_
_entity_poly.entity_id
_entity_poly.type
_entity_poly.pdbx_seq_one_letter_code
_entity_poly.pdbx_strand_id
1 'polypeptide(L)'
;MAFMTPCCAPYVTICLETSPFTGFSAPYNRHLTYGIAPAITTVYLVGAPDEQRCAKLARALTKPCTTALQGQGEYVGTSGFYVVPQFLSVATHVPTSPRYEDMRSLAKVFLSMPWDQVQSQLGHHVNVEKYGLWGLYAPTLLGPDGFNLSSTRLTIGTRDMSWTLGAAIVEVSERLAESQRLTGTTLGLSGACSAEMSRGGAFFLGSAVLLVMVVLAKILISYVFFSYLRHRARIPARSFEQV
;
A
#
# COMPACT_ATOMS: atom_id res chain seq x y z
N MET A 1 19.83 12.78 -7.80
CA MET A 1 18.51 13.42 -7.61
C MET A 1 18.06 13.98 -8.94
N ALA A 2 17.20 13.26 -9.66
CA ALA A 2 16.60 13.76 -10.90
C ALA A 2 15.24 14.37 -10.55
N PHE A 3 15.16 15.70 -10.60
CA PHE A 3 13.89 16.41 -10.56
C PHE A 3 13.20 16.18 -11.90
N MET A 4 12.19 15.31 -11.92
CA MET A 4 11.28 15.17 -13.05
C MET A 4 10.50 16.47 -13.21
N THR A 5 10.83 17.22 -14.26
CA THR A 5 10.09 18.38 -14.74
C THR A 5 8.68 17.97 -15.18
N PRO A 6 7.60 18.67 -14.76
CA PRO A 6 6.26 18.39 -15.24
C PRO A 6 6.08 18.97 -16.64
N CYS A 7 6.23 18.12 -17.67
CA CYS A 7 5.97 18.49 -19.06
C CYS A 7 4.45 18.53 -19.35
N CYS A 8 3.90 19.74 -19.23
CA CYS A 8 2.67 20.21 -19.88
C CYS A 8 1.38 19.42 -19.57
N ALA A 9 0.57 19.97 -18.67
CA ALA A 9 -0.87 19.75 -18.65
C ALA A 9 -1.59 21.06 -18.32
N PRO A 10 -2.24 21.73 -19.28
CA PRO A 10 -3.37 22.58 -18.94
C PRO A 10 -4.63 21.69 -18.92
N TYR A 11 -5.48 21.94 -17.93
CA TYR A 11 -6.84 21.41 -17.76
C TYR A 11 -6.96 20.07 -17.03
N VAL A 12 -7.26 20.18 -15.74
CA VAL A 12 -7.95 19.14 -14.96
C VAL A 12 -9.40 19.10 -15.46
N THR A 13 -9.69 18.22 -16.42
CA THR A 13 -11.07 17.87 -16.78
C THR A 13 -11.54 16.84 -15.77
N ILE A 14 -12.25 17.28 -14.73
CA ILE A 14 -13.03 16.38 -13.89
C ILE A 14 -14.25 15.97 -14.73
N CYS A 15 -14.69 14.72 -14.61
CA CYS A 15 -15.87 14.21 -15.31
C CYS A 15 -17.10 15.00 -14.84
N LEU A 16 -17.37 16.11 -15.53
CA LEU A 16 -18.36 17.13 -15.21
C LEU A 16 -19.41 17.10 -16.31
N GLU A 17 -20.66 16.85 -15.96
CA GLU A 17 -21.80 17.14 -16.83
C GLU A 17 -22.94 17.74 -16.00
N THR A 18 -23.65 18.66 -16.64
CA THR A 18 -24.78 19.41 -16.10
C THR A 18 -26.04 18.55 -16.16
N SER A 19 -26.19 17.63 -15.21
CA SER A 19 -27.38 16.79 -15.01
C SER A 19 -27.89 16.97 -13.57
N PRO A 20 -29.19 16.86 -13.27
CA PRO A 20 -29.72 17.24 -11.95
C PRO A 20 -29.18 16.34 -10.83
N PHE A 21 -28.14 16.84 -10.16
CA PHE A 21 -27.80 16.71 -8.73
C PHE A 21 -27.88 15.33 -8.05
N THR A 22 -27.32 14.27 -8.63
CA THR A 22 -27.12 12.99 -7.90
C THR A 22 -25.67 12.56 -7.71
N GLY A 23 -24.70 13.42 -8.07
CA GLY A 23 -23.26 13.15 -7.94
C GLY A 23 -22.57 13.97 -6.84
N PHE A 24 -21.33 13.60 -6.51
CA PHE A 24 -20.45 14.39 -5.64
C PHE A 24 -20.41 15.84 -6.10
N SER A 25 -20.49 16.80 -5.19
CA SER A 25 -20.24 18.18 -5.56
C SER A 25 -19.53 18.97 -4.48
N ALA A 26 -18.57 19.80 -4.89
CA ALA A 26 -17.77 20.60 -3.98
C ALA A 26 -17.16 21.81 -4.70
N PRO A 27 -16.95 22.93 -3.99
CA PRO A 27 -16.16 24.03 -4.51
C PRO A 27 -14.69 23.60 -4.65
N TYR A 28 -14.08 23.97 -5.77
CA TYR A 28 -12.66 23.78 -6.03
C TYR A 28 -11.99 25.11 -6.28
N ASN A 29 -11.00 25.41 -5.44
CA ASN A 29 -10.15 26.58 -5.61
C ASN A 29 -9.03 26.23 -6.60
N ARG A 30 -9.03 26.91 -7.74
CA ARG A 30 -7.98 26.75 -8.75
C ARG A 30 -6.68 27.29 -8.18
N HIS A 31 -5.65 26.46 -8.22
CA HIS A 31 -4.31 26.87 -7.82
C HIS A 31 -3.69 27.80 -8.86
N LEU A 32 -2.77 28.65 -8.40
CA LEU A 32 -1.91 29.46 -9.26
C LEU A 32 -1.09 28.53 -10.17
N THR A 33 -1.14 28.78 -11.47
CA THR A 33 -0.32 28.05 -12.43
C THR A 33 0.84 28.96 -12.83
N TYR A 34 2.07 28.59 -12.46
CA TYR A 34 3.28 29.39 -12.71
C TYR A 34 3.19 30.85 -12.20
N GLY A 35 2.56 31.05 -11.03
CA GLY A 35 2.43 32.38 -10.43
C GLY A 35 1.37 33.28 -11.07
N ILE A 36 0.66 32.81 -12.09
CA ILE A 36 -0.46 33.53 -12.71
C ILE A 36 -1.76 33.13 -12.00
N ALA A 37 -2.47 34.13 -11.49
CA ALA A 37 -3.79 33.94 -10.90
C ALA A 37 -4.81 33.61 -12.00
N PRO A 38 -5.58 32.51 -11.85
CA PRO A 38 -6.66 32.24 -12.79
C PRO A 38 -7.72 33.34 -12.64
N ALA A 39 -8.28 33.79 -13.78
CA ALA A 39 -9.34 34.80 -13.78
C ALA A 39 -10.59 34.39 -12.97
N ILE A 40 -10.81 33.08 -12.82
CA ILE A 40 -11.82 32.49 -11.95
C ILE A 40 -11.09 31.68 -10.88
N THR A 41 -11.22 32.08 -9.62
CA THR A 41 -10.52 31.45 -8.49
C THR A 41 -11.22 30.20 -7.99
N THR A 42 -12.54 30.15 -8.07
CA THR A 42 -13.35 29.05 -7.54
C THR A 42 -14.29 28.55 -8.63
N VAL A 43 -14.27 27.25 -8.86
CA VAL A 43 -15.22 26.55 -9.74
C VAL A 43 -15.94 25.48 -8.96
N TYR A 44 -17.22 25.26 -9.29
CA TYR A 44 -17.99 24.21 -8.67
C TYR A 44 -17.79 22.90 -9.46
N LEU A 45 -17.34 21.85 -8.78
CA LEU A 45 -17.19 20.54 -9.38
C LEU A 45 -18.44 19.72 -9.09
N VAL A 46 -18.97 19.07 -10.13
CA VAL A 46 -20.08 18.13 -10.08
C VAL A 46 -19.62 16.81 -10.70
N GLY A 47 -19.60 15.75 -9.91
CA GLY A 47 -19.24 14.42 -10.37
C GLY A 47 -20.32 13.86 -11.29
N ALA A 48 -19.91 13.40 -12.46
CA ALA A 48 -20.71 12.60 -13.37
C ALA A 48 -20.08 11.20 -13.47
N PRO A 49 -20.63 10.19 -12.76
CA PRO A 49 -20.08 8.84 -12.78
C PRO A 49 -20.35 8.17 -14.14
N ASP A 50 -19.39 8.31 -15.05
CA ASP A 50 -19.39 7.67 -16.36
C ASP A 50 -18.07 6.91 -16.53
N GLU A 51 -18.16 5.58 -16.60
CA GLU A 51 -16.99 4.69 -16.71
C GLU A 51 -16.10 5.05 -17.90
N GLN A 52 -16.69 5.31 -19.07
CA GLN A 52 -15.94 5.53 -20.31
C GLN A 52 -15.21 6.86 -20.28
N ARG A 53 -15.86 7.92 -19.79
CA ARG A 53 -15.28 9.25 -19.62
C ARG A 53 -14.19 9.23 -18.55
N CYS A 54 -14.41 8.56 -17.42
CA CYS A 54 -13.39 8.37 -16.39
C CYS A 54 -12.18 7.57 -16.91
N ALA A 55 -12.41 6.50 -17.68
CA ALA A 55 -11.32 5.73 -18.29
C ALA A 55 -10.54 6.54 -19.34
N LYS A 56 -11.23 7.39 -20.11
CA LYS A 56 -10.57 8.33 -21.04
C LYS A 56 -9.71 9.35 -20.28
N LEU A 57 -10.21 9.90 -19.18
CA LEU A 57 -9.46 10.80 -18.31
C LEU A 57 -8.24 10.10 -17.71
N ALA A 58 -8.41 8.90 -17.16
CA ALA A 58 -7.33 8.09 -16.62
C ALA A 58 -6.20 7.90 -17.65
N ARG A 59 -6.52 7.54 -18.89
CA ARG A 59 -5.54 7.43 -19.99
C ARG A 59 -4.87 8.76 -20.32
N ALA A 60 -5.61 9.86 -20.34
CA ALA A 60 -5.04 11.19 -20.60
C ALA A 60 -4.06 11.62 -19.50
N LEU A 61 -4.31 11.22 -18.25
CA LEU A 61 -3.40 11.45 -17.12
C LEU A 61 -2.17 10.53 -17.17
N THR A 62 -2.31 9.33 -17.71
CA THR A 62 -1.22 8.38 -17.98
C THR A 62 -0.51 8.73 -19.28
N LYS A 63 -0.18 10.00 -19.49
CA LYS A 63 0.59 10.44 -20.67
C LYS A 63 1.81 9.51 -20.82
N PRO A 64 2.07 8.92 -22.00
CA PRO A 64 3.14 7.94 -22.18
C PRO A 64 4.48 8.66 -22.04
N CYS A 65 4.97 8.77 -20.81
CA CYS A 65 6.34 9.15 -20.53
C CYS A 65 7.19 7.92 -20.82
N THR A 66 7.75 7.94 -22.03
CA THR A 66 8.68 6.99 -22.63
C THR A 66 9.73 6.46 -21.66
N THR A 67 9.41 5.35 -21.00
CA THR A 67 10.25 4.16 -20.88
C THR A 67 9.35 3.14 -20.18
N ALA A 68 8.81 2.18 -20.94
CA ALA A 68 8.33 0.95 -20.33
C ALA A 68 9.41 0.48 -19.37
N LEU A 69 9.04 -0.01 -18.19
CA LEU A 69 10.00 -0.59 -17.27
C LEU A 69 10.57 -1.86 -17.94
N GLN A 70 11.64 -1.67 -18.72
CA GLN A 70 12.34 -2.74 -19.45
C GLN A 70 13.15 -3.64 -18.51
N GLY A 71 13.15 -3.36 -17.20
CA GLY A 71 13.76 -4.20 -16.19
C GLY A 71 13.09 -5.58 -16.12
N GLN A 72 13.91 -6.63 -16.06
CA GLN A 72 13.48 -8.04 -15.97
C GLN A 72 13.09 -8.48 -14.54
N GLY A 73 12.71 -7.55 -13.66
CA GLY A 73 12.40 -7.85 -12.27
C GLY A 73 10.92 -8.07 -11.98
N GLU A 74 10.66 -8.62 -10.78
CA GLU A 74 9.36 -8.50 -10.12
C GLU A 74 9.27 -7.15 -9.42
N TYR A 75 8.08 -6.55 -9.45
CA TYR A 75 7.78 -5.25 -8.89
C TYR A 75 6.76 -5.40 -7.77
N VAL A 76 6.90 -4.56 -6.74
CA VAL A 76 5.94 -4.50 -5.63
C VAL A 76 5.25 -3.14 -5.62
N GLY A 77 3.94 -3.13 -5.80
CA GLY A 77 3.11 -1.94 -5.67
C GLY A 77 2.81 -1.66 -4.21
N THR A 78 3.26 -0.53 -3.67
CA THR A 78 3.03 -0.14 -2.27
C THR A 78 2.21 1.16 -2.15
N SER A 79 1.92 1.58 -0.92
CA SER A 79 1.24 2.85 -0.63
C SER A 79 -0.11 2.98 -1.37
N GLY A 80 -0.26 3.95 -2.29
CA GLY A 80 -1.50 4.16 -3.04
C GLY A 80 -1.93 2.94 -3.87
N PHE A 81 -0.97 2.17 -4.42
CA PHE A 81 -1.27 0.95 -5.17
C PHE A 81 -1.79 -0.20 -4.29
N TYR A 82 -1.52 -0.15 -2.98
CA TYR A 82 -2.12 -1.06 -2.01
C TYR A 82 -3.48 -0.54 -1.51
N VAL A 83 -3.55 0.75 -1.15
CA VAL A 83 -4.73 1.34 -0.50
C VAL A 83 -5.94 1.36 -1.44
N VAL A 84 -5.75 1.66 -2.72
CA VAL A 84 -6.86 1.75 -3.69
C VAL A 84 -7.63 0.43 -3.86
N PRO A 85 -7.02 -0.70 -4.25
CA PRO A 85 -7.74 -1.97 -4.41
C PRO A 85 -8.34 -2.45 -3.08
N GLN A 86 -7.62 -2.26 -1.97
CA GLN A 86 -8.09 -2.64 -0.65
C GLN A 86 -9.35 -1.86 -0.26
N PHE A 87 -9.34 -0.54 -0.47
CA PHE A 87 -10.50 0.31 -0.22
C PHE A 87 -11.68 -0.11 -1.10
N LEU A 88 -11.45 -0.29 -2.40
CA LEU A 88 -12.51 -0.63 -3.34
C LEU A 88 -13.13 -2.01 -3.03
N SER A 89 -12.33 -3.01 -2.66
CA SER A 89 -12.84 -4.33 -2.24
C SER A 89 -13.76 -4.21 -1.02
N VAL A 90 -13.36 -3.44 0.00
CA VAL A 90 -14.19 -3.21 1.20
C VAL A 90 -15.46 -2.43 0.84
N ALA A 91 -15.33 -1.33 0.08
CA ALA A 91 -16.45 -0.47 -0.30
C ALA A 91 -17.51 -1.22 -1.12
N THR A 92 -17.07 -2.08 -2.04
CA THR A 92 -17.96 -2.82 -2.95
C THR A 92 -18.45 -4.15 -2.37
N HIS A 93 -17.98 -4.54 -1.17
CA HIS A 93 -18.28 -5.83 -0.54
C HIS A 93 -17.93 -7.04 -1.42
N VAL A 94 -16.99 -6.87 -2.36
CA VAL A 94 -16.53 -7.93 -3.24
C VAL A 94 -15.35 -8.64 -2.55
N PRO A 95 -15.50 -9.92 -2.18
CA PRO A 95 -14.47 -10.67 -1.48
C PRO A 95 -13.36 -11.05 -2.45
N THR A 96 -12.36 -10.18 -2.60
CA THR A 96 -11.17 -10.43 -3.41
C THR A 96 -9.91 -10.09 -2.63
N SER A 97 -8.85 -10.87 -2.87
CA SER A 97 -7.51 -10.41 -2.53
C SER A 97 -7.19 -9.20 -3.41
N PRO A 98 -6.53 -8.14 -2.91
CA PRO A 98 -6.28 -6.91 -3.67
C PRO A 98 -5.27 -7.17 -4.77
N ARG A 99 -5.73 -7.71 -5.90
CA ARG A 99 -4.95 -7.85 -7.12
C ARG A 99 -5.18 -6.64 -8.01
N TYR A 100 -4.13 -6.19 -8.69
CA TYR A 100 -4.26 -5.02 -9.56
C TYR A 100 -5.20 -5.26 -10.77
N GLU A 101 -5.32 -6.52 -11.21
CA GLU A 101 -6.24 -6.95 -12.28
C GLU A 101 -7.72 -6.72 -11.93
N ASP A 102 -8.06 -6.82 -10.64
CA ASP A 102 -9.41 -6.60 -10.13
C ASP A 102 -9.74 -5.11 -9.91
N MET A 103 -8.74 -4.21 -9.91
CA MET A 103 -8.97 -2.79 -9.62
C MET A 103 -10.00 -2.16 -10.55
N ARG A 104 -9.94 -2.49 -11.85
CA ARG A 104 -10.84 -1.90 -12.86
C ARG A 104 -12.29 -2.34 -12.65
N SER A 105 -12.51 -3.62 -12.35
CA SER A 105 -13.86 -4.14 -12.10
C SER A 105 -14.43 -3.60 -10.79
N LEU A 106 -13.62 -3.55 -9.72
CA LEU A 106 -14.02 -2.95 -8.46
C LEU A 106 -14.33 -1.44 -8.61
N ALA A 107 -13.53 -0.70 -9.37
CA ALA A 107 -13.77 0.71 -9.66
C ALA A 107 -15.08 0.92 -10.43
N LYS A 108 -15.38 0.05 -11.39
CA LYS A 108 -16.65 0.09 -12.14
C LYS A 108 -17.86 -0.14 -11.24
N VAL A 109 -17.78 -1.09 -10.32
CA VAL A 109 -18.84 -1.33 -9.32
C VAL A 109 -18.99 -0.10 -8.42
N PHE A 110 -17.88 0.44 -7.92
CA PHE A 110 -17.89 1.64 -7.08
C PHE A 110 -18.46 2.87 -7.79
N LEU A 111 -18.11 3.12 -9.06
CA LEU A 111 -18.65 4.22 -9.86
C LEU A 111 -20.15 4.08 -10.14
N SER A 112 -20.68 2.85 -10.13
CA SER A 112 -22.12 2.61 -10.29
C SER A 112 -22.93 2.86 -9.01
N MET A 113 -22.27 3.09 -7.86
CA MET A 113 -22.96 3.34 -6.60
C MET A 113 -23.55 4.76 -6.57
N PRO A 114 -24.80 4.93 -6.11
CA PRO A 114 -25.38 6.24 -5.86
C PRO A 114 -24.54 7.06 -4.87
N TRP A 115 -24.33 8.34 -5.14
CA TRP A 115 -23.44 9.17 -4.31
C TRP A 115 -23.96 9.35 -2.88
N ASP A 116 -25.27 9.44 -2.68
CA ASP A 116 -25.91 9.49 -1.35
C ASP A 116 -25.60 8.23 -0.52
N GLN A 117 -25.60 7.06 -1.15
CA GLN A 117 -25.17 5.81 -0.52
C GLN A 117 -23.67 5.85 -0.18
N VAL A 118 -22.82 6.27 -1.13
CA VAL A 118 -21.37 6.39 -0.90
C VAL A 118 -21.09 7.36 0.25
N GLN A 119 -21.76 8.51 0.28
CA GLN A 119 -21.57 9.55 1.28
C GLN A 119 -22.04 9.08 2.67
N SER A 120 -23.19 8.42 2.77
CA SER A 120 -23.70 7.92 4.05
C SER A 120 -22.84 6.79 4.63
N GLN A 121 -22.29 5.91 3.78
CA GLN A 121 -21.50 4.75 4.23
C GLN A 121 -20.01 5.09 4.43
N LEU A 122 -19.45 5.92 3.55
CA LEU A 122 -18.01 6.11 3.39
C LEU A 122 -17.57 7.57 3.48
N GLY A 123 -18.49 8.53 3.69
CA GLY A 123 -18.18 9.96 3.72
C GLY A 123 -17.23 10.42 4.83
N HIS A 124 -16.99 9.57 5.83
CA HIS A 124 -15.99 9.80 6.88
C HIS A 124 -14.56 9.48 6.42
N HIS A 125 -14.40 8.81 5.28
CA HIS A 125 -13.10 8.55 4.67
C HIS A 125 -12.66 9.73 3.80
N VAL A 126 -11.39 10.10 3.91
CA VAL A 126 -10.81 11.19 3.12
C VAL A 126 -10.71 10.78 1.66
N ASN A 127 -11.07 11.68 0.74
CA ASN A 127 -10.97 11.50 -0.70
C ASN A 127 -11.83 10.36 -1.28
N VAL A 128 -12.92 9.97 -0.62
CA VAL A 128 -13.82 8.90 -1.10
C VAL A 128 -14.28 9.13 -2.55
N GLU A 129 -14.48 10.38 -2.94
CA GLU A 129 -14.86 10.81 -4.29
C GLU A 129 -13.81 10.50 -5.37
N LYS A 130 -12.54 10.29 -4.98
CA LYS A 130 -11.42 10.09 -5.91
C LYS A 130 -11.18 8.61 -6.22
N TYR A 131 -11.64 7.70 -5.38
CA TYR A 131 -11.32 6.27 -5.50
C TYR A 131 -11.86 5.62 -6.77
N GLY A 132 -12.99 6.10 -7.31
CA GLY A 132 -13.48 5.65 -8.61
C GLY A 132 -12.49 5.95 -9.75
N LEU A 133 -11.97 7.18 -9.80
CA LEU A 133 -10.95 7.55 -10.79
C LEU A 133 -9.62 6.85 -10.51
N TRP A 134 -9.17 6.80 -9.25
CA TRP A 134 -7.91 6.14 -8.87
C TRP A 134 -7.91 4.65 -9.19
N GLY A 135 -9.04 3.96 -9.02
CA GLY A 135 -9.21 2.56 -9.39
C GLY A 135 -9.15 2.29 -10.89
N LEU A 136 -9.41 3.30 -11.73
CA LEU A 136 -9.19 3.22 -13.18
C LEU A 136 -7.79 3.69 -13.59
N TYR A 137 -7.27 4.72 -12.92
CA TYR A 137 -5.97 5.32 -13.18
C TYR A 137 -4.81 4.38 -12.84
N ALA A 138 -4.81 3.78 -11.65
CA ALA A 138 -3.74 2.90 -11.21
C ALA A 138 -3.47 1.72 -12.17
N PRO A 139 -4.48 0.91 -12.58
CA PRO A 139 -4.24 -0.17 -13.53
C PRO A 139 -3.92 0.35 -14.95
N THR A 140 -4.41 1.52 -15.36
CA THR A 140 -4.00 2.14 -16.63
C THR A 140 -2.54 2.59 -16.58
N LEU A 141 -2.08 3.16 -15.47
CA LEU A 141 -0.69 3.55 -15.25
C LEU A 141 0.26 2.35 -15.21
N LEU A 142 -0.12 1.28 -14.52
CA LEU A 142 0.71 0.07 -14.39
C LEU A 142 0.69 -0.76 -15.68
N GLY A 143 -0.43 -0.76 -16.40
CA GLY A 143 -0.64 -1.56 -17.59
C GLY A 143 0.00 -0.99 -18.87
N PRO A 144 -0.45 -1.46 -20.04
CA PRO A 144 0.16 -1.14 -21.34
C PRO A 144 0.22 0.35 -21.69
N ASP A 145 -0.74 1.13 -21.18
CA ASP A 145 -0.82 2.58 -21.45
C ASP A 145 0.22 3.39 -20.68
N GLY A 146 0.89 2.80 -19.67
CA GLY A 146 1.93 3.44 -18.87
C GLY A 146 3.21 2.62 -18.78
N PHE A 147 3.43 1.95 -17.66
CA PHE A 147 4.68 1.22 -17.39
C PHE A 147 4.79 -0.14 -18.11
N ASN A 148 3.70 -0.63 -18.70
CA ASN A 148 3.61 -1.91 -19.40
C ASN A 148 4.04 -3.11 -18.52
N LEU A 149 3.62 -3.10 -17.26
CA LEU A 149 3.84 -4.21 -16.33
C LEU A 149 2.79 -5.30 -16.56
N SER A 150 3.25 -6.55 -16.60
CA SER A 150 2.39 -7.73 -16.65
C SER A 150 1.94 -8.13 -15.25
N SER A 151 0.79 -8.79 -15.13
CA SER A 151 0.28 -9.28 -13.85
C SER A 151 1.21 -10.22 -13.13
N THR A 152 1.94 -11.00 -13.91
CA THR A 152 2.93 -11.95 -13.43
C THR A 152 4.15 -11.31 -12.79
N ARG A 153 4.42 -10.03 -13.07
CA ARG A 153 5.59 -9.30 -12.57
C ARG A 153 5.23 -8.22 -11.55
N LEU A 154 3.96 -8.10 -11.16
CA LEU A 154 3.51 -7.09 -10.22
C LEU A 154 2.76 -7.74 -9.07
N THR A 155 3.34 -7.65 -7.88
CA THR A 155 2.68 -8.04 -6.63
C THR A 155 2.26 -6.79 -5.89
N ILE A 156 1.04 -6.76 -5.35
CA ILE A 156 0.63 -5.69 -4.44
C ILE A 156 1.19 -6.02 -3.05
N GLY A 157 2.00 -5.11 -2.51
CA GLY A 157 2.69 -5.29 -1.24
C GLY A 157 1.76 -5.25 -0.03
N THR A 158 2.32 -5.33 1.17
CA THR A 158 1.56 -5.21 2.42
C THR A 158 1.59 -3.77 2.96
N ARG A 159 0.70 -3.46 3.93
CA ARG A 159 0.46 -2.11 4.47
C ARG A 159 1.72 -1.32 4.84
N ASP A 160 2.75 -2.00 5.31
CA ASP A 160 3.83 -1.36 6.05
C ASP A 160 5.14 -1.22 5.24
N MET A 161 5.13 -1.59 3.96
CA MET A 161 6.30 -1.43 3.09
C MET A 161 6.34 -0.04 2.46
N SER A 162 7.09 0.87 3.09
CA SER A 162 7.25 2.28 2.70
C SER A 162 8.73 2.65 2.56
N TRP A 163 9.01 3.69 1.77
CA TRP A 163 10.36 4.26 1.63
C TRP A 163 10.98 4.69 2.97
N THR A 164 10.14 5.01 3.95
CA THR A 164 10.55 5.42 5.30
C THR A 164 11.35 4.36 6.03
N LEU A 165 11.01 3.07 5.86
CA LEU A 165 11.79 1.97 6.45
C LEU A 165 13.20 1.92 5.84
N GLY A 166 13.30 2.03 4.51
CA GLY A 166 14.59 2.08 3.82
C GLY A 166 15.43 3.28 4.26
N ALA A 167 14.82 4.46 4.37
CA ALA A 167 15.48 5.66 4.85
C ALA A 167 15.98 5.50 6.30
N ALA A 168 15.17 4.92 7.19
CA ALA A 168 15.57 4.65 8.56
C ALA A 168 16.75 3.67 8.64
N ILE A 169 16.76 2.62 7.81
CA ILE A 169 17.88 1.66 7.75
C ILE A 169 19.16 2.35 7.28
N VAL A 170 19.09 3.18 6.23
CA VAL A 170 20.24 3.93 5.71
C VAL A 170 20.79 4.85 6.78
N GLU A 171 19.95 5.68 7.40
CA GLU A 171 20.33 6.60 8.47
C GLU A 171 21.01 5.88 9.66
N VAL A 172 20.43 4.76 10.12
CA VAL A 172 21.01 3.96 11.21
C VAL A 172 22.33 3.35 10.80
N SER A 173 22.46 2.86 9.56
CA SER A 173 23.70 2.25 9.06
C SER A 173 24.85 3.25 8.96
N GLU A 174 24.56 4.49 8.53
CA GLU A 174 25.54 5.58 8.46
C GLU A 174 26.02 5.97 9.86
N ARG A 175 25.10 6.11 10.83
CA ARG A 175 25.44 6.39 12.24
C ARG A 175 26.25 5.29 12.90
N LEU A 176 25.94 4.02 12.59
CA LEU A 176 26.72 2.88 13.10
C LEU A 176 28.13 2.87 12.50
N ALA A 177 28.28 3.17 11.21
CA ALA A 177 29.58 3.27 10.57
C ALA A 177 30.42 4.44 11.12
N GLU A 178 29.79 5.58 11.42
CA GLU A 178 30.46 6.73 12.04
C GLU A 178 30.88 6.43 13.50
N SER A 179 30.00 5.81 14.29
CA SER A 179 30.32 5.36 15.65
C SER A 179 31.50 4.39 15.67
N GLN A 180 31.55 3.43 14.72
CA GLN A 180 32.69 2.51 14.59
C GLN A 180 33.99 3.23 14.20
N ARG A 181 33.94 4.29 13.38
CA ARG A 181 35.11 5.11 13.06
C ARG A 181 35.59 5.92 14.26
N LEU A 182 34.68 6.56 14.99
CA LEU A 182 35.01 7.34 16.19
C LEU A 182 35.59 6.46 17.31
N THR A 183 35.06 5.25 17.47
CA THR A 183 35.59 4.27 18.44
C THR A 183 36.90 3.63 17.96
N GLY A 184 37.11 3.52 16.64
CA GLY A 184 38.37 3.07 16.04
C GLY A 184 39.51 4.10 16.09
N THR A 185 39.21 5.38 16.38
CA THR A 185 40.23 6.44 16.45
C THR A 185 40.74 6.69 17.88
N THR A 186 40.04 6.19 18.91
CA THR A 186 40.47 6.23 20.33
C THR A 186 41.10 4.93 20.84
N LEU A 187 41.34 3.96 19.95
CA LEU A 187 42.21 2.80 20.21
C LEU A 187 43.47 2.80 19.34
N GLY A 188 43.95 3.99 19.00
CA GLY A 188 45.32 4.19 18.56
C GLY A 188 46.28 4.25 19.74
N LEU A 189 46.49 3.14 20.45
CA LEU A 189 47.72 2.84 21.21
C LEU A 189 47.72 1.34 21.63
N SER A 190 48.83 0.67 21.31
CA SER A 190 49.06 -0.79 21.23
C SER A 190 48.32 -1.46 20.05
N GLY A 191 48.97 -1.88 18.97
CA GLY A 191 50.26 -2.55 18.90
C GLY A 191 50.02 -4.06 18.92
N ALA A 192 50.00 -4.64 17.71
CA ALA A 192 50.06 -6.07 17.41
C ALA A 192 48.93 -6.98 17.94
N CYS A 193 48.00 -7.33 17.04
CA CYS A 193 47.65 -8.74 16.85
C CYS A 193 47.09 -8.94 15.45
N SER A 194 47.98 -9.31 14.53
CA SER A 194 47.61 -9.98 13.30
C SER A 194 46.92 -11.31 13.62
N ALA A 195 45.89 -11.62 12.85
CA ALA A 195 45.48 -12.97 12.47
C ALA A 195 45.07 -13.93 13.59
N GLU A 196 43.82 -13.83 14.07
CA GLU A 196 43.00 -15.01 14.41
C GLU A 196 41.54 -14.61 14.69
N MET A 197 40.74 -14.48 13.63
CA MET A 197 39.28 -14.42 13.80
C MET A 197 38.56 -15.15 12.67
N SER A 198 38.96 -16.41 12.46
CA SER A 198 38.20 -17.39 11.68
C SER A 198 37.93 -18.63 12.53
N ARG A 199 37.32 -18.47 13.72
CA ARG A 199 36.86 -19.63 14.52
C ARG A 199 35.74 -19.36 15.54
N GLY A 200 35.02 -18.24 15.43
CA GLY A 200 33.91 -17.89 16.34
C GLY A 200 32.49 -17.99 15.76
N GLY A 201 32.33 -18.24 14.46
CA GLY A 201 31.03 -18.18 13.78
C GLY A 201 30.04 -19.33 14.06
N ALA A 202 30.47 -20.37 14.77
CA ALA A 202 29.63 -21.54 15.05
C ALA A 202 28.82 -21.44 16.36
N PHE A 203 29.15 -20.53 17.27
CA PHE A 203 28.48 -20.47 18.59
C PHE A 203 27.27 -19.53 18.65
N PHE A 204 27.16 -18.53 17.76
CA PHE A 204 26.03 -17.60 17.76
C PHE A 204 24.80 -18.11 17.01
N LEU A 205 24.96 -18.97 16.01
CA LEU A 205 23.82 -19.61 15.33
C LEU A 205 23.13 -20.66 16.21
N GLY A 206 23.86 -21.31 17.11
CA GLY A 206 23.30 -22.29 18.04
C GLY A 206 22.33 -21.69 19.06
N SER A 207 22.65 -20.50 19.60
CA SER A 207 21.81 -19.89 20.65
C SER A 207 20.48 -19.36 20.10
N ALA A 208 20.48 -18.76 18.91
CA ALA A 208 19.26 -18.28 18.27
C ALA A 208 18.31 -19.43 17.89
N VAL A 209 18.85 -20.53 17.34
CA VAL A 209 18.07 -21.72 17.00
C VAL A 209 17.50 -22.38 18.26
N LEU A 210 18.29 -22.48 19.33
CA LEU A 210 17.82 -23.02 20.61
C LEU A 210 16.65 -22.19 21.19
N LEU A 211 16.74 -20.87 21.11
CA LEU A 211 15.70 -19.95 21.60
C LEU A 211 14.39 -20.10 20.81
N VAL A 212 14.48 -20.19 19.48
CA VAL A 212 13.33 -20.45 18.61
C VAL A 212 12.69 -21.80 18.93
N MET A 213 13.50 -22.86 19.12
CA MET A 213 13.02 -24.19 19.47
C MET A 213 12.32 -24.23 20.84
N VAL A 214 12.83 -23.51 21.84
CA VAL A 214 12.20 -23.40 23.16
C VAL A 214 10.85 -22.67 23.09
N VAL A 215 10.78 -21.59 22.30
CA VAL A 215 9.52 -20.85 22.09
C VAL A 215 8.48 -21.71 21.39
N LEU A 216 8.86 -22.43 20.33
CA LEU A 216 7.95 -23.34 19.63
C LEU A 216 7.46 -24.48 20.53
N ALA A 217 8.34 -25.05 21.36
CA ALA A 217 7.96 -26.08 22.33
C ALA A 217 6.94 -25.57 23.36
N LYS A 218 7.13 -24.35 23.89
CA LYS A 218 6.18 -23.71 24.81
C LYS A 218 4.81 -23.51 24.17
N ILE A 219 4.77 -23.04 22.93
CA ILE A 219 3.52 -22.84 22.18
C ILE A 219 2.80 -24.19 21.98
N LEU A 220 3.53 -25.23 21.58
CA LEU A 220 2.96 -26.57 21.38
C LEU A 220 2.37 -27.15 22.67
N ILE A 221 3.11 -27.06 23.78
CA ILE A 221 2.64 -27.53 25.10
C ILE A 221 1.38 -26.77 25.52
N SER A 222 1.37 -25.45 25.35
CA SER A 222 0.20 -24.63 25.69
C SER A 222 -1.01 -24.97 24.82
N TYR A 223 -0.81 -25.26 23.54
CA TYR A 223 -1.87 -25.67 22.63
C TYR A 223 -2.46 -27.04 23.00
N VAL A 224 -1.60 -28.02 23.29
CA VAL A 224 -2.04 -29.36 23.72
C VAL A 224 -2.79 -29.29 25.05
N PHE A 225 -2.29 -28.51 26.01
CA PHE A 225 -2.96 -28.31 27.29
C PHE A 225 -4.34 -27.68 27.13
N PHE A 226 -4.45 -26.66 26.28
CA PHE A 226 -5.74 -25.99 26.02
C PHE A 226 -6.73 -26.92 25.29
N SER A 227 -6.24 -27.72 24.34
CA SER A 227 -7.04 -28.75 23.65
C SER A 227 -7.54 -29.82 24.62
N TYR A 228 -6.70 -30.27 25.54
CA TYR A 228 -7.06 -31.23 26.59
C TYR A 228 -8.14 -30.69 27.53
N LEU A 229 -8.00 -29.44 28.00
CA LEU A 229 -9.02 -28.78 28.83
C LEU A 229 -10.34 -28.62 28.10
N ARG A 230 -10.31 -28.26 26.81
CA ARG A 230 -11.51 -28.14 25.98
C ARG A 230 -12.24 -29.47 25.81
N HIS A 231 -11.51 -30.59 25.73
CA HIS A 231 -12.11 -31.92 25.68
C HIS A 231 -12.73 -32.34 27.02
N ARG A 232 -12.07 -32.04 28.15
CA ARG A 232 -12.60 -32.31 29.49
C ARG A 232 -13.86 -31.52 29.82
N ALA A 233 -13.95 -30.26 29.36
CA ALA A 233 -15.13 -29.41 29.56
C ALA A 233 -16.38 -29.85 28.76
N ARG A 234 -16.25 -30.81 27.85
CA ARG A 234 -17.36 -31.36 27.04
C ARG A 234 -17.94 -32.65 27.59
N ILE A 235 -17.60 -33.09 28.80
CA ILE A 235 -18.31 -34.20 29.44
C ILE A 235 -19.60 -33.61 30.05
N PRO A 236 -20.79 -33.83 29.45
CA PRO A 236 -22.03 -33.39 30.06
C PRO A 236 -22.21 -34.15 31.38
N ALA A 237 -22.52 -33.40 32.44
CA ALA A 237 -22.97 -33.98 33.70
C ALA A 237 -24.21 -34.85 33.40
N ARG A 238 -24.04 -36.18 33.39
CA ARG A 238 -25.17 -37.11 33.40
C ARG A 238 -25.89 -36.90 34.72
N SER A 239 -27.09 -36.33 34.62
CA SER A 239 -28.12 -36.32 35.65
C SER A 239 -28.26 -37.72 36.26
N PHE A 240 -27.84 -37.84 37.52
CA PHE A 240 -28.29 -38.91 38.41
C PHE A 240 -29.67 -38.51 38.90
N GLU A 241 -30.70 -39.02 38.24
CA GLU A 241 -32.07 -39.01 38.74
C GLU A 241 -32.72 -40.35 38.36
N GLN A 242 -33.46 -40.93 39.31
CA GLN A 242 -33.96 -42.32 39.41
C GLN A 242 -32.93 -43.27 40.04
N VAL A 243 -33.06 -43.71 41.29
CA VAL A 243 -34.20 -44.38 41.96
C VAL A 243 -34.36 -43.92 43.41
#